data_AF-A0A918MEA4-F1
#
_entry.id   AF-A0A918MEA4-F1
#
_cell.length_a   1.000
_cell.length_b   1.000
_cell.length_c   1.000
_cell.angle_alpha   90.00
_cell.angle_beta   90.00
_cell.angle_gamma   90.00
#
_symmetry.space_group_name_H-M   'P 1'
#
loop_
_entity.id
_entity.type
_entity.pdbx_description
1 polymer ?
#
loop_
_entity_poly.entity_id
_entity_poly.type
_entity_poly.pdbx_seq_one_letter_code
_entity_poly.pdbx_strand_id
1 'polypeptide(L)'
;MVERALEPLWRRTWHQAHDHAEAHGPLQPGSGFPATSYSLGEWLYLQCTRYPALHPEQQRPLTEIGIDAAAAAAARPRRRNLKAGAEEALAHARSYTAEHGHLAQVSAATVHHGYPLGRWLAGQRSQQQRKVLSPERQQALNAIGPWWCPPWNLLWQRSHHRARDAAAGRGLQAENGFNALEDSGAADWLWHQCTTYDELSEEQRQLLTNIGITTAVARTAREHARTASQTPAAATAPDVEGKTSHARRATEPATPTDPRRARRAAKPKRPREPRNRLGHRSDLRPGFETALAYARAWHAEHGHLAAPRDTRHDEYPLGWRLFSQRNRAKDRARRGLPPSPHLAELAAIGLWWNPP
;
A
#
# COMPACT_ATOMS: atom_id res chain seq x y z
N MET A 1 39.05 -11.58 -29.20
CA MET A 1 37.76 -11.77 -29.89
C MET A 1 36.70 -11.52 -28.83
N VAL A 2 36.17 -10.29 -28.77
CA VAL A 2 35.37 -9.81 -27.63
C VAL A 2 33.94 -10.29 -27.81
N GLU A 3 33.58 -11.34 -27.09
CA GLU A 3 32.20 -11.76 -26.85
C GLU A 3 31.51 -10.63 -26.07
N ARG A 4 31.05 -9.61 -26.79
CA ARG A 4 30.37 -8.44 -26.23
C ARG A 4 28.97 -8.92 -25.84
N ALA A 5 28.88 -9.52 -24.66
CA ALA A 5 27.65 -10.01 -24.07
C ALA A 5 26.54 -8.97 -24.26
N LEU A 6 25.54 -9.30 -25.08
CA LEU A 6 24.31 -8.53 -25.16
C LEU A 6 23.81 -8.31 -23.73
N GLU A 7 23.52 -7.05 -23.36
CA GLU A 7 23.16 -6.73 -21.98
C GLU A 7 22.11 -7.72 -21.46
N PRO A 8 22.27 -8.31 -20.26
CA PRO A 8 21.36 -9.34 -19.73
C PRO A 8 19.88 -8.92 -19.75
N LEU A 9 19.62 -7.61 -19.63
CA LEU A 9 18.29 -7.03 -19.74
C LEU A 9 17.69 -7.19 -21.15
N TRP A 10 18.48 -6.96 -22.20
CA TRP A 10 18.06 -7.04 -23.60
C TRP A 10 17.63 -8.46 -23.97
N ARG A 11 18.44 -9.47 -23.62
CA ARG A 11 18.11 -10.88 -23.89
C ARG A 11 16.86 -11.32 -23.15
N ARG A 12 16.67 -10.86 -21.90
CA ARG A 12 15.46 -11.15 -21.14
C ARG A 12 14.20 -10.56 -21.79
N THR A 13 14.25 -9.29 -22.19
CA THR A 13 13.11 -8.66 -22.87
C THR A 13 12.83 -9.29 -24.23
N TRP A 14 13.86 -9.79 -24.90
CA TRP A 14 13.71 -10.57 -26.12
C TRP A 14 12.98 -11.90 -25.87
N HIS A 15 13.39 -12.69 -24.87
CA HIS A 15 12.67 -13.92 -24.51
C HIS A 15 11.20 -13.66 -24.17
N GLN A 16 10.90 -12.56 -23.46
CA GLN A 16 9.52 -12.16 -23.20
C GLN A 16 8.73 -11.83 -24.48
N ALA A 17 9.39 -11.29 -25.52
CA ALA A 17 8.76 -11.06 -26.81
C ALA A 17 8.58 -12.35 -27.61
N HIS A 18 9.54 -13.27 -27.53
CA HIS A 18 9.49 -14.59 -28.14
C HIS A 18 8.33 -15.42 -27.58
N ASP A 19 8.28 -15.63 -26.26
CA ASP A 19 7.21 -16.35 -25.57
C ASP A 19 5.83 -15.74 -25.90
N HIS A 20 5.75 -14.41 -26.00
CA HIS A 20 4.52 -13.73 -26.37
C HIS A 20 4.10 -14.04 -27.81
N ALA A 21 5.05 -14.00 -28.76
CA ALA A 21 4.79 -14.30 -30.15
C ALA A 21 4.37 -15.77 -30.37
N GLU A 22 4.96 -16.70 -29.62
CA GLU A 22 4.53 -18.11 -29.63
C GLU A 22 3.12 -18.28 -29.08
N ALA A 23 2.78 -17.61 -27.97
CA ALA A 23 1.47 -17.77 -27.33
C ALA A 23 0.33 -16.99 -28.01
N HIS A 24 0.61 -15.84 -28.64
CA HIS A 24 -0.41 -14.90 -29.12
C HIS A 24 -0.35 -14.64 -30.63
N GLY A 25 0.58 -15.28 -31.34
CA GLY A 25 0.80 -15.08 -32.77
C GLY A 25 1.72 -13.90 -33.10
N PRO A 26 1.87 -13.59 -34.40
CA PRO A 26 2.93 -12.71 -34.88
C PRO A 26 2.81 -11.28 -34.35
N LEU A 27 3.96 -10.72 -33.97
CA LEU A 27 4.08 -9.31 -33.58
C LEU A 27 3.64 -8.41 -34.74
N GLN A 28 2.98 -7.29 -34.42
CA GLN A 28 2.47 -6.33 -35.41
C GLN A 28 3.16 -4.97 -35.25
N PRO A 29 4.38 -4.78 -35.80
CA PRO A 29 5.12 -3.52 -35.69
C PRO A 29 4.35 -2.34 -36.30
N GLY A 30 3.70 -2.54 -37.46
CA GLY A 30 2.96 -1.49 -38.16
C GLY A 30 1.78 -0.93 -37.39
N SER A 31 1.23 -1.71 -36.45
CA SER A 31 0.14 -1.30 -35.55
C SER A 31 0.64 -0.91 -34.16
N GLY A 32 1.96 -0.87 -33.95
CA GLY A 32 2.57 -0.52 -32.68
C GLY A 32 2.40 -1.57 -31.58
N PHE A 33 2.47 -2.86 -31.94
CA PHE A 33 2.46 -3.98 -31.00
C PHE A 33 1.22 -3.98 -30.07
N PRO A 34 -0.01 -4.07 -30.62
CA PRO A 34 -1.23 -3.95 -29.83
C PRO A 34 -1.45 -5.12 -28.85
N ALA A 35 -1.02 -6.34 -29.22
CA ALA A 35 -1.18 -7.55 -28.42
C ALA A 35 -0.22 -7.65 -27.23
N THR A 36 0.90 -6.92 -27.26
CA THR A 36 1.89 -6.96 -26.18
C THR A 36 1.45 -6.09 -24.99
N SER A 37 2.11 -6.24 -23.84
CA SER A 37 2.05 -5.19 -22.81
C SER A 37 2.61 -3.86 -23.35
N TYR A 38 2.22 -2.73 -22.75
CA TYR A 38 2.70 -1.41 -23.17
C TYR A 38 4.23 -1.31 -23.14
N SER A 39 4.85 -1.75 -22.03
CA SER A 39 6.31 -1.70 -21.85
C SER A 39 7.06 -2.60 -22.83
N LEU A 40 6.52 -3.78 -23.15
CA LEU A 40 7.13 -4.68 -24.13
C LEU A 40 7.00 -4.10 -25.54
N GLY A 41 5.84 -3.55 -25.90
CA GLY A 41 5.62 -2.90 -27.19
C GLY A 41 6.48 -1.65 -27.38
N GLU A 42 6.68 -0.86 -26.32
CA GLU A 42 7.60 0.28 -26.32
C GLU A 42 9.05 -0.16 -26.50
N TRP A 43 9.49 -1.22 -25.81
CA TRP A 43 10.83 -1.79 -26.01
C TRP A 43 11.04 -2.31 -27.44
N LEU A 44 10.07 -3.05 -27.99
CA LEU A 44 10.12 -3.56 -29.37
C LEU A 44 10.18 -2.42 -30.39
N TYR A 45 9.37 -1.38 -30.19
CA TYR A 45 9.43 -0.17 -31.02
C TYR A 45 10.80 0.50 -30.96
N LEU A 46 11.41 0.60 -29.77
CA LEU A 46 12.77 1.14 -29.63
C LEU A 46 13.83 0.26 -30.32
N GLN A 47 13.65 -1.08 -30.36
CA GLN A 47 14.54 -1.95 -31.13
C GLN A 47 14.38 -1.71 -32.64
N CYS A 48 13.14 -1.55 -33.12
CA CYS A 48 12.86 -1.27 -34.53
C CYS A 48 13.48 0.05 -35.00
N THR A 49 13.36 1.11 -34.20
CA THR A 49 13.94 2.43 -34.53
C THR A 49 15.46 2.42 -34.59
N ARG A 50 16.11 1.49 -33.88
CA ARG A 50 17.58 1.32 -33.87
C ARG A 50 18.06 0.20 -34.77
N TYR A 51 17.16 -0.53 -35.43
CA TYR A 51 17.45 -1.77 -36.16
C TYR A 51 18.63 -1.66 -37.14
N PRO A 52 18.75 -0.59 -37.97
CA PRO A 52 19.87 -0.45 -38.90
C PRO A 52 21.24 -0.30 -38.22
N ALA A 53 21.26 0.13 -36.96
CA ALA A 53 22.47 0.32 -36.16
C ALA A 53 22.74 -0.85 -35.18
N LEU A 54 21.86 -1.85 -35.11
CA LEU A 54 22.06 -3.04 -34.28
C LEU A 54 23.13 -3.95 -34.88
N HIS A 55 23.89 -4.62 -34.01
CA HIS A 55 24.85 -5.64 -34.45
C HIS A 55 24.11 -6.82 -35.12
N PRO A 56 24.69 -7.51 -36.13
CA PRO A 56 24.04 -8.66 -36.77
C PRO A 56 23.59 -9.76 -35.78
N GLU A 57 24.32 -9.95 -34.69
CA GLU A 57 23.95 -10.89 -33.61
C GLU A 57 22.72 -10.46 -32.80
N GLN A 58 22.35 -9.17 -32.81
CA GLN A 58 21.11 -8.66 -32.22
C GLN A 58 19.95 -8.69 -33.23
N GLN A 59 20.25 -8.51 -34.51
CA GLN A 59 19.27 -8.59 -35.58
C GLN A 59 18.72 -10.01 -35.75
N ARG A 60 19.57 -11.04 -35.60
CA ARG A 60 19.17 -12.44 -35.75
C ARG A 60 18.04 -12.85 -34.78
N PRO A 61 18.12 -12.63 -33.45
CA PRO A 61 17.01 -12.89 -32.55
C PRO A 61 15.75 -12.06 -32.87
N LEU A 62 15.90 -10.79 -33.27
CA LEU A 62 14.75 -9.97 -33.65
C LEU A 62 14.05 -10.50 -34.91
N THR A 63 14.82 -11.02 -35.86
CA THR A 63 14.28 -11.67 -37.08
C THR A 63 13.53 -12.96 -36.73
N GLU A 64 14.03 -13.75 -35.77
CA GLU A 64 13.36 -14.97 -35.29
C GLU A 64 11.95 -14.70 -34.74
N ILE A 65 11.73 -13.53 -34.12
CA ILE A 65 10.40 -13.11 -33.62
C ILE A 65 9.59 -12.29 -34.66
N GLY A 66 9.99 -12.32 -35.94
CA GLY A 66 9.28 -11.65 -37.03
C GLY A 66 9.54 -10.14 -37.17
N ILE A 67 10.61 -9.62 -36.57
CA ILE A 67 11.07 -8.24 -36.74
C ILE A 67 12.31 -8.25 -37.63
N ASP A 68 12.09 -8.33 -38.95
CA ASP A 68 13.11 -8.11 -39.97
C ASP A 68 13.29 -6.62 -40.30
N ALA A 69 14.16 -6.30 -41.25
CA ALA A 69 14.43 -4.92 -41.65
C ALA A 69 13.18 -4.19 -42.18
N ALA A 70 12.29 -4.88 -42.90
CA ALA A 70 11.09 -4.29 -43.47
C ALA A 70 10.04 -4.04 -42.38
N ALA A 71 9.85 -5.01 -41.48
CA ALA A 71 8.98 -4.93 -40.32
C ALA A 71 9.44 -3.84 -39.34
N ALA A 72 10.75 -3.72 -39.12
CA ALA A 72 11.34 -2.64 -38.32
C ALA A 72 11.13 -1.26 -38.95
N ALA A 73 11.28 -1.13 -40.27
CA ALA A 73 11.02 0.12 -40.99
C ALA A 73 9.53 0.50 -40.97
N ALA A 74 8.63 -0.48 -40.99
CA ALA A 74 7.19 -0.27 -40.90
C ALA A 74 6.70 0.03 -39.47
N ALA A 75 7.55 -0.14 -38.44
CA ALA A 75 7.15 -0.03 -37.05
C ALA A 75 6.59 1.35 -36.69
N ARG A 76 5.48 1.38 -35.96
CA ARG A 76 4.84 2.61 -35.47
C ARG A 76 4.87 2.67 -33.95
N PRO A 77 4.99 3.87 -33.35
CA PRO A 77 4.88 4.01 -31.91
C PRO A 77 3.47 3.64 -31.47
N ARG A 78 3.35 2.94 -30.34
CA ARG A 78 2.04 2.64 -29.76
C ARG A 78 1.36 3.93 -29.30
N ARG A 79 0.29 4.34 -29.99
CA ARG A 79 -0.51 5.49 -29.55
C ARG A 79 -1.32 5.09 -28.32
N ARG A 80 -1.06 5.72 -27.19
CA ARG A 80 -1.90 5.57 -25.99
C ARG A 80 -3.24 6.25 -26.27
N ASN A 81 -4.32 5.48 -26.33
CA ASN A 81 -5.66 6.07 -26.36
C ASN A 81 -5.99 6.61 -24.96
N LEU A 82 -5.60 7.88 -24.72
CA LEU A 82 -5.78 8.54 -23.44
C LEU A 82 -7.24 8.62 -23.03
N LYS A 83 -8.17 8.72 -23.99
CA LYS A 83 -9.61 8.75 -23.75
C LYS A 83 -10.13 7.38 -23.30
N ALA A 84 -9.79 6.30 -24.00
CA ALA A 84 -10.18 4.95 -23.56
C ALA A 84 -9.59 4.60 -22.18
N GLY A 85 -8.30 4.88 -21.96
CA GLY A 85 -7.68 4.67 -20.65
C GLY A 85 -8.23 5.60 -19.55
N ALA A 86 -8.77 6.77 -19.93
CA ALA A 86 -9.48 7.64 -19.02
C ALA A 86 -10.82 7.05 -18.58
N GLU A 87 -11.59 6.54 -19.52
CA GLU A 87 -12.91 5.93 -19.32
C GLU A 87 -12.80 4.64 -18.50
N GLU A 88 -11.82 3.79 -18.80
CA GLU A 88 -11.49 2.59 -18.03
C GLU A 88 -11.21 2.93 -16.56
N ALA A 89 -10.35 3.93 -16.31
CA ALA A 89 -10.02 4.35 -14.95
C ALA A 89 -11.24 4.84 -14.16
N LEU A 90 -12.13 5.59 -14.82
CA LEU A 90 -13.38 6.07 -14.24
C LEU A 90 -14.35 4.91 -13.98
N ALA A 91 -14.38 3.89 -14.84
CA ALA A 91 -15.17 2.69 -14.61
C ALA A 91 -14.72 1.94 -13.35
N HIS A 92 -13.40 1.78 -13.14
CA HIS A 92 -12.87 1.19 -11.91
C HIS A 92 -13.21 2.04 -10.67
N ALA A 93 -13.14 3.37 -10.76
CA ALA A 93 -13.53 4.25 -9.65
C ALA A 93 -15.03 4.15 -9.32
N ARG A 94 -15.90 4.01 -10.32
CA ARG A 94 -17.34 3.77 -10.14
C ARG A 94 -17.60 2.42 -9.48
N SER A 95 -16.99 1.35 -10.00
CA SER A 95 -17.12 0.00 -9.44
C SER A 95 -16.65 -0.05 -7.99
N TYR A 96 -15.50 0.54 -7.67
CA TYR A 96 -15.03 0.61 -6.28
C TYR A 96 -16.01 1.37 -5.37
N THR A 97 -16.54 2.49 -5.84
CA THR A 97 -17.54 3.26 -5.08
C THR A 97 -18.85 2.50 -4.91
N ALA A 98 -19.27 1.71 -5.90
CA ALA A 98 -20.46 0.86 -5.76
C ALA A 98 -20.25 -0.25 -4.72
N GLU A 99 -19.05 -0.83 -4.64
CA GLU A 99 -18.72 -1.91 -3.70
C GLU A 99 -18.47 -1.40 -2.26
N HIS A 100 -17.84 -0.23 -2.11
CA HIS A 100 -17.39 0.28 -0.80
C HIS A 100 -18.11 1.56 -0.34
N GLY A 101 -18.98 2.12 -1.18
CA GLY A 101 -19.74 3.35 -0.92
C GLY A 101 -18.96 4.65 -1.08
N HIS A 102 -17.62 4.64 -1.06
CA HIS A 102 -16.83 5.88 -1.15
C HIS A 102 -15.36 5.65 -1.56
N LEU A 103 -14.70 6.68 -2.10
CA LEU A 103 -13.30 6.66 -2.53
C LEU A 103 -12.27 7.04 -1.44
N ALA A 104 -12.71 7.32 -0.20
CA ALA A 104 -11.80 7.80 0.83
C ALA A 104 -10.84 6.69 1.31
N GLN A 105 -11.29 5.43 1.34
CA GLN A 105 -10.49 4.27 1.75
C GLN A 105 -9.40 3.89 0.74
N VAL A 106 -9.49 4.37 -0.51
CA VAL A 106 -8.48 4.12 -1.54
C VAL A 106 -7.12 4.69 -1.10
N SER A 107 -6.21 3.79 -0.75
CA SER A 107 -4.79 4.05 -0.53
C SER A 107 -4.00 4.04 -1.84
N ALA A 108 -2.78 4.57 -1.86
CA ALA A 108 -1.92 4.56 -3.05
C ALA A 108 -1.58 3.14 -3.55
N ALA A 109 -1.64 2.13 -2.67
CA ALA A 109 -1.39 0.72 -3.00
C ALA A 109 -2.63 -0.04 -3.49
N THR A 110 -3.80 0.59 -3.46
CA THR A 110 -5.07 -0.07 -3.81
C THR A 110 -5.08 -0.48 -5.28
N VAL A 111 -5.27 -1.78 -5.52
CA VAL A 111 -5.51 -2.36 -6.83
C VAL A 111 -6.94 -2.88 -6.82
N HIS A 112 -7.76 -2.41 -7.76
CA HIS A 112 -9.17 -2.77 -7.89
C HIS A 112 -9.37 -3.54 -9.19
N HIS A 113 -9.77 -4.81 -9.11
CA HIS A 113 -9.91 -5.70 -10.28
C HIS A 113 -8.68 -5.65 -11.21
N GLY A 114 -7.47 -5.72 -10.64
CA GLY A 114 -6.20 -5.65 -11.39
C GLY A 114 -5.77 -4.23 -11.81
N TYR A 115 -6.64 -3.24 -11.73
CA TYR A 115 -6.34 -1.84 -12.06
C TYR A 115 -5.70 -1.11 -10.87
N PRO A 116 -4.57 -0.38 -11.04
CA PRO A 116 -3.89 0.34 -9.96
C PRO A 116 -4.63 1.66 -9.58
N LEU A 117 -5.87 1.52 -9.12
CA LEU A 117 -6.81 2.61 -8.81
C LEU A 117 -6.20 3.62 -7.84
N GLY A 118 -5.48 3.15 -6.82
CA GLY A 118 -4.83 3.98 -5.82
C GLY A 118 -3.84 4.98 -6.41
N ARG A 119 -2.96 4.50 -7.29
CA ARG A 119 -1.96 5.33 -7.95
C ARG A 119 -2.61 6.31 -8.91
N TRP A 120 -3.61 5.86 -9.67
CA TRP A 120 -4.34 6.72 -10.59
C TRP A 120 -5.06 7.86 -9.86
N LEU A 121 -5.80 7.54 -8.78
CA LEU A 121 -6.57 8.52 -8.01
C LEU A 121 -5.65 9.52 -7.29
N ALA A 122 -4.50 9.07 -6.77
CA ALA A 122 -3.48 9.97 -6.23
C ALA A 122 -2.97 10.97 -7.28
N GLY A 123 -2.77 10.51 -8.52
CA GLY A 123 -2.44 11.36 -9.66
C GLY A 123 -3.54 12.38 -9.99
N GLN A 124 -4.82 11.99 -9.93
CA GLN A 124 -5.93 12.93 -10.15
C GLN A 124 -5.98 14.01 -9.06
N ARG A 125 -5.82 13.61 -7.78
CA ARG A 125 -5.80 14.55 -6.65
C ARG A 125 -4.65 15.54 -6.76
N SER A 126 -3.45 15.08 -7.16
CA SER A 126 -2.30 15.96 -7.39
C SER A 126 -2.54 16.96 -8.53
N GLN A 127 -3.14 16.51 -9.64
CA GLN A 127 -3.50 17.40 -10.75
C GLN A 127 -4.56 18.43 -10.35
N GLN A 128 -5.55 18.03 -9.53
CA GLN A 128 -6.57 18.94 -9.00
C GLN A 128 -5.95 20.01 -8.10
N GLN A 129 -5.06 19.62 -7.18
CA GLN A 129 -4.34 20.56 -6.33
C GLN A 129 -3.49 21.56 -7.13
N ARG A 130 -2.91 21.10 -8.24
CA ARG A 130 -2.16 21.93 -9.19
C ARG A 130 -3.05 22.72 -10.16
N LYS A 131 -4.37 22.55 -10.11
CA LYS A 131 -5.36 23.16 -11.02
C LYS A 131 -5.09 22.88 -12.51
N VAL A 132 -4.54 21.70 -12.83
CA VAL A 132 -4.27 21.24 -14.21
C VAL A 132 -5.15 20.07 -14.63
N LEU A 133 -6.08 19.65 -13.77
CA LEU A 133 -7.05 18.61 -14.09
C LEU A 133 -8.08 19.15 -15.10
N SER A 134 -8.31 18.42 -16.18
CA SER A 134 -9.34 18.80 -17.17
C SER A 134 -10.73 18.91 -16.52
N PRO A 135 -11.55 19.92 -16.87
CA PRO A 135 -12.90 20.09 -16.32
C PRO A 135 -13.79 18.84 -16.48
N GLU A 136 -13.71 18.16 -17.62
CA GLU A 136 -14.50 16.95 -17.89
C GLU A 136 -14.14 15.83 -16.91
N ARG A 137 -12.85 15.69 -16.56
CA ARG A 137 -12.39 14.72 -15.58
C ARG A 137 -12.85 15.06 -14.17
N GLN A 138 -12.76 16.34 -13.81
CA GLN A 138 -13.21 16.82 -12.50
C GLN A 138 -14.71 16.55 -12.33
N GLN A 139 -15.51 16.88 -13.35
CA GLN A 139 -16.96 16.61 -13.35
C GLN A 139 -17.26 15.12 -13.25
N ALA A 140 -16.55 14.28 -14.03
CA ALA A 140 -16.73 12.83 -13.97
C ALA A 140 -16.40 12.23 -12.60
N LEU A 141 -15.35 12.73 -11.92
CA LEU A 141 -14.98 12.29 -10.57
C LEU A 141 -15.95 12.81 -9.50
N ASN A 142 -16.42 14.06 -9.63
CA ASN A 142 -17.43 14.63 -8.73
C ASN A 142 -18.74 13.83 -8.79
N ALA A 143 -19.13 13.35 -9.98
CA ALA A 143 -20.29 12.48 -10.15
C ALA A 143 -20.14 11.10 -9.49
N ILE A 144 -18.91 10.60 -9.34
CA ILE A 144 -18.62 9.35 -8.62
C ILE A 144 -18.68 9.58 -7.11
N GLY A 145 -18.10 10.68 -6.64
CA GLY A 145 -18.20 11.07 -5.25
C GLY A 145 -17.75 12.52 -5.07
N PRO A 146 -18.58 13.41 -4.51
CA PRO A 146 -18.26 14.84 -4.42
C PRO A 146 -16.98 15.10 -3.60
N TRP A 147 -16.69 14.22 -2.64
CA TRP A 147 -15.54 14.30 -1.75
C TRP A 147 -14.40 13.37 -2.19
N TRP A 148 -14.18 13.16 -3.49
CA TRP A 148 -13.04 12.36 -3.98
C TRP A 148 -11.70 13.08 -3.75
N CYS A 149 -11.70 14.42 -3.75
CA CYS A 149 -10.58 15.31 -3.44
C CYS A 149 -11.05 16.46 -2.50
N PRO A 150 -11.30 16.16 -1.21
CA PRO A 150 -11.82 17.16 -0.28
C PRO A 150 -10.76 18.23 0.07
N PRO A 151 -11.19 19.41 0.59
CA PRO A 151 -10.27 20.45 1.07
C PRO A 151 -9.58 20.09 2.39
N TRP A 152 -10.10 19.11 3.14
CA TRP A 152 -9.48 18.56 4.35
C TRP A 152 -8.63 17.32 4.06
N ASN A 153 -7.92 16.84 5.08
CA ASN A 153 -7.08 15.66 4.95
C ASN A 153 -7.92 14.37 4.81
N LEU A 154 -7.48 13.42 3.96
CA LEU A 154 -8.21 12.16 3.74
C LEU A 154 -8.30 11.27 4.99
N LEU A 155 -7.43 11.46 6.00
CA LEU A 155 -7.52 10.72 7.25
C LEU A 155 -8.79 11.12 8.02
N TRP A 156 -9.11 12.41 8.08
CA TRP A 156 -10.35 12.91 8.66
C TRP A 156 -11.56 12.29 7.98
N GLN A 157 -11.57 12.24 6.64
CA GLN A 157 -12.68 11.63 5.90
C GLN A 157 -12.80 10.13 6.16
N ARG A 158 -11.68 9.41 6.25
CA ARG A 158 -11.69 7.98 6.62
C ARG A 158 -12.22 7.76 8.02
N SER A 159 -11.80 8.58 8.99
CA SER A 159 -12.31 8.53 10.36
C SER A 159 -13.81 8.86 10.43
N HIS A 160 -14.28 9.83 9.64
CA HIS A 160 -15.70 10.13 9.49
C HIS A 160 -16.50 8.92 8.99
N HIS A 161 -16.05 8.27 7.92
CA HIS A 161 -16.71 7.05 7.43
C HIS A 161 -16.68 5.92 8.46
N ARG A 162 -15.56 5.72 9.15
CA ARG A 162 -15.45 4.74 10.25
C ARG A 162 -16.44 5.04 11.38
N ALA A 163 -16.56 6.31 11.77
CA ALA A 163 -17.50 6.74 12.80
C ALA A 163 -18.95 6.58 12.35
N ARG A 164 -19.27 6.92 11.09
CA ARG A 164 -20.58 6.68 10.48
C ARG A 164 -20.96 5.20 10.52
N ASP A 165 -20.04 4.33 10.10
CA ASP A 165 -20.29 2.89 10.01
C ASP A 165 -20.41 2.28 11.43
N ALA A 166 -19.63 2.77 12.41
CA ALA A 166 -19.77 2.38 13.82
C ALA A 166 -21.09 2.87 14.45
N ALA A 167 -21.63 4.01 13.98
CA ALA A 167 -22.90 4.58 14.41
C ALA A 167 -24.12 3.94 13.72
N ALA A 168 -23.92 3.18 12.63
CA ALA A 168 -25.01 2.65 11.84
C ALA A 168 -25.91 1.72 12.69
N GLY A 169 -27.14 2.17 12.94
CA GLY A 169 -28.14 1.46 13.75
C GLY A 169 -28.01 1.66 15.27
N ARG A 170 -27.16 2.58 15.75
CA ARG A 170 -27.00 2.89 17.18
C ARG A 170 -27.16 4.39 17.46
N GLY A 171 -27.69 4.73 18.62
CA GLY A 171 -27.75 6.13 19.08
C GLY A 171 -26.36 6.64 19.49
N LEU A 172 -25.95 7.79 18.98
CA LEU A 172 -24.72 8.46 19.41
C LEU A 172 -24.96 9.17 20.75
N GLN A 173 -24.61 8.50 21.85
CA GLN A 173 -24.76 9.01 23.22
C GLN A 173 -23.60 9.96 23.60
N ALA A 174 -23.74 11.23 23.22
CA ALA A 174 -22.75 12.27 23.51
C ALA A 174 -22.61 12.57 25.02
N GLU A 175 -23.69 12.40 25.77
CA GLU A 175 -23.75 12.56 27.23
C GLU A 175 -22.83 11.59 27.98
N ASN A 176 -22.45 10.47 27.37
CA ASN A 176 -21.52 9.49 27.94
C ASN A 176 -20.18 9.47 27.18
N GLY A 177 -19.86 10.53 26.41
CA GLY A 177 -18.63 10.62 25.64
C GLY A 177 -18.50 9.57 24.52
N PHE A 178 -19.62 9.08 23.98
CA PHE A 178 -19.66 8.03 22.94
C PHE A 178 -19.10 6.65 23.37
N ASN A 179 -18.98 6.40 24.68
CA ASN A 179 -18.47 5.13 25.22
C ASN A 179 -19.30 3.88 24.84
N ALA A 180 -20.52 4.07 24.33
CA ALA A 180 -21.37 2.98 23.83
C ALA A 180 -20.90 2.40 22.47
N LEU A 181 -19.97 3.07 21.79
CA LEU A 181 -19.36 2.55 20.56
C LEU A 181 -18.30 1.49 20.91
N GLU A 182 -18.41 0.31 20.29
CA GLU A 182 -17.40 -0.76 20.41
C GLU A 182 -16.04 -0.32 19.87
N ASP A 183 -16.06 0.56 18.88
CA ASP A 183 -14.85 1.16 18.31
C ASP A 183 -14.43 2.38 19.13
N SER A 184 -13.55 2.15 20.11
CA SER A 184 -13.00 3.22 20.95
C SER A 184 -12.29 4.31 20.13
N GLY A 185 -11.68 3.95 18.99
CA GLY A 185 -11.03 4.92 18.13
C GLY A 185 -12.02 5.82 17.39
N ALA A 186 -13.20 5.31 17.04
CA ALA A 186 -14.29 6.12 16.51
C ALA A 186 -14.90 7.03 17.59
N ALA A 187 -15.07 6.53 18.82
CA ALA A 187 -15.53 7.31 19.96
C ALA A 187 -14.58 8.48 20.28
N ASP A 188 -13.28 8.21 20.41
CA ASP A 188 -12.25 9.22 20.67
C ASP A 188 -12.22 10.30 19.57
N TRP A 189 -12.40 9.88 18.31
CA TRP A 189 -12.43 10.79 17.17
C TRP A 189 -13.68 11.67 17.18
N LEU A 190 -14.86 11.10 17.42
CA LEU A 190 -16.12 11.85 17.54
C LEU A 190 -16.06 12.85 18.70
N TRP A 191 -15.49 12.44 19.83
CA TRP A 191 -15.27 13.34 20.95
C TRP A 191 -14.39 14.53 20.56
N HIS A 192 -13.27 14.29 19.87
CA HIS A 192 -12.43 15.37 19.34
C HIS A 192 -13.20 16.29 18.36
N GLN A 193 -14.06 15.73 17.51
CA GLN A 193 -14.87 16.56 16.60
C GLN A 193 -15.87 17.45 17.35
N CYS A 194 -16.42 16.98 18.47
CA CYS A 194 -17.32 17.78 19.30
C CYS A 194 -16.59 18.88 20.08
N THR A 195 -15.36 18.64 20.54
CA THR A 195 -14.58 19.65 21.27
C THR A 195 -14.08 20.76 20.36
N THR A 196 -13.72 20.45 19.11
CA THR A 196 -13.28 21.43 18.10
C THR A 196 -14.37 21.82 17.11
N TYR A 197 -15.66 21.60 17.44
CA TYR A 197 -16.78 21.73 16.50
C TYR A 197 -16.88 23.12 15.86
N ASP A 198 -16.54 24.16 16.62
CA ASP A 198 -16.63 25.56 16.17
C ASP A 198 -15.50 25.91 15.18
N GLU A 199 -14.42 25.11 15.13
CA GLU A 199 -13.28 25.28 14.20
C GLU A 199 -13.46 24.51 12.88
N LEU A 200 -14.47 23.64 12.79
CA LEU A 200 -14.72 22.82 11.60
C LEU A 200 -15.23 23.68 10.43
N SER A 201 -14.97 23.25 9.20
CA SER A 201 -15.60 23.87 8.03
C SER A 201 -17.11 23.59 7.99
N GLU A 202 -17.86 24.38 7.22
CA GLU A 202 -19.31 24.18 7.08
C GLU A 202 -19.65 22.79 6.52
N GLU A 203 -18.87 22.33 5.54
CA GLU A 203 -19.04 21.01 4.92
C GLU A 203 -18.70 19.89 5.90
N GLN A 204 -17.71 20.07 6.79
CA GLN A 204 -17.40 19.11 7.84
C GLN A 204 -18.54 19.03 8.86
N ARG A 205 -19.11 20.16 9.27
CA ARG A 205 -20.30 20.21 10.14
C ARG A 205 -21.50 19.54 9.49
N GLN A 206 -21.71 19.74 8.19
CA GLN A 206 -22.78 19.07 7.44
C GLN A 206 -22.57 17.54 7.42
N LEU A 207 -21.35 17.08 7.18
CA LEU A 207 -21.02 15.65 7.20
C LEU A 207 -21.23 15.03 8.60
N LEU A 208 -20.93 15.76 9.67
CA LEU A 208 -21.17 15.36 11.05
C LEU A 208 -22.67 15.36 11.40
N THR A 209 -23.41 16.34 10.90
CA THR A 209 -24.87 16.42 11.06
C THR A 209 -25.56 15.22 10.42
N ASN A 210 -25.07 14.76 9.26
CA ASN A 210 -25.60 13.58 8.56
C ASN A 210 -25.43 12.27 9.35
N ILE A 211 -24.57 12.24 10.39
CA ILE A 211 -24.40 11.08 11.28
C ILE A 211 -25.01 11.32 12.67
N GLY A 212 -25.71 12.44 12.87
CA GLY A 212 -26.39 12.78 14.13
C GLY A 212 -25.61 13.68 15.08
N ILE A 213 -24.41 14.13 14.71
CA ILE A 213 -23.64 15.11 15.50
C ILE A 213 -24.07 16.52 15.11
N THR A 214 -25.08 17.04 15.81
CA THR A 214 -25.54 18.43 15.67
C THR A 214 -24.78 19.36 16.62
N THR A 215 -24.96 20.67 16.45
CA THR A 215 -24.41 21.68 17.37
C THR A 215 -24.85 21.45 18.82
N ALA A 216 -26.08 20.98 19.05
CA ALA A 216 -26.57 20.64 20.38
C ALA A 216 -25.83 19.44 20.98
N VAL A 217 -25.66 18.37 20.20
CA VAL A 217 -24.92 17.16 20.59
C VAL A 217 -23.45 17.48 20.90
N ALA A 218 -22.83 18.32 20.08
CA ALA A 218 -21.46 18.79 20.31
C ALA A 218 -21.35 19.62 21.61
N ARG A 219 -22.37 20.41 21.96
CA ARG A 219 -22.42 21.14 23.23
C ARG A 219 -22.53 20.20 24.42
N THR A 220 -23.44 19.21 24.36
CA THR A 220 -23.61 18.20 25.41
C THR A 220 -22.32 17.40 25.66
N ALA A 221 -21.62 16.98 24.60
CA ALA A 221 -20.33 16.31 24.74
C ALA A 221 -19.27 17.20 25.43
N ARG A 222 -19.25 18.51 25.11
CA ARG A 222 -18.35 19.48 25.76
C ARG A 222 -18.69 19.71 27.23
N GLU A 223 -19.97 19.77 27.57
CA GLU A 223 -20.45 19.89 28.96
C GLU A 223 -20.10 18.65 29.79
N HIS A 224 -20.25 17.45 29.24
CA HIS A 224 -19.77 16.21 29.87
C HIS A 224 -18.26 16.26 30.11
N ALA A 225 -17.46 16.69 29.13
CA ALA A 225 -16.00 16.79 29.31
C ALA A 225 -15.62 17.78 30.42
N ARG A 226 -16.35 18.91 30.52
CA ARG A 226 -16.15 19.92 31.57
C ARG A 226 -16.48 19.36 32.95
N THR A 227 -17.60 18.65 33.09
CA THR A 227 -18.03 18.06 34.38
C THR A 227 -17.15 16.89 34.82
N ALA A 228 -16.75 16.02 33.88
CA ALA A 228 -15.79 14.94 34.14
C ALA A 228 -14.42 15.47 34.58
N SER A 229 -13.97 16.59 34.01
CA SER A 229 -12.72 17.26 34.40
C SER A 229 -12.82 18.02 35.73
N GLN A 230 -14.03 18.42 36.13
CA GLN A 230 -14.30 19.19 37.35
C GLN A 230 -14.62 18.32 38.56
N THR A 231 -14.94 17.04 38.40
CA THR A 231 -15.21 16.13 39.51
C THR A 231 -13.91 15.90 40.30
N PRO A 232 -13.74 16.49 41.50
CA PRO A 232 -12.64 16.12 42.37
C PRO A 232 -12.94 14.73 42.89
N ALA A 233 -11.92 13.92 43.13
CA ALA A 233 -12.05 12.67 43.88
C ALA A 233 -12.58 12.98 45.29
N ALA A 234 -13.91 13.04 45.45
CA ALA A 234 -14.56 13.29 46.73
C ALA A 234 -14.55 12.00 47.55
N ALA A 235 -13.74 12.08 48.60
CA ALA A 235 -13.56 11.19 49.72
C ALA A 235 -14.78 10.34 50.12
N THR A 236 -14.51 9.08 50.45
CA THR A 236 -15.28 8.33 51.44
C THR A 236 -14.31 7.68 52.41
N ALA A 237 -14.22 8.21 53.63
CA ALA A 237 -13.77 7.48 54.81
C ALA A 237 -14.33 8.17 56.06
N PRO A 238 -15.16 7.50 56.88
CA PRO A 238 -15.48 7.98 58.21
C PRO A 238 -14.38 7.58 59.21
N ASP A 239 -14.31 8.40 60.25
CA ASP A 239 -13.33 8.48 61.32
C ASP A 239 -13.65 7.52 62.48
N VAL A 240 -12.64 6.85 63.07
CA VAL A 240 -12.70 6.24 64.42
C VAL A 240 -11.29 6.18 65.05
N GLU A 241 -11.12 6.90 66.17
CA GLU A 241 -9.97 6.90 67.09
C GLU A 241 -9.89 5.68 68.03
N GLY A 242 -8.68 5.36 68.54
CA GLY A 242 -8.53 4.47 69.72
C GLY A 242 -7.12 3.98 70.13
N LYS A 243 -6.30 4.86 70.73
CA LYS A 243 -5.32 4.70 71.86
C LYS A 243 -4.52 3.37 72.09
N THR A 244 -3.19 3.38 71.89
CA THR A 244 -2.03 3.44 72.85
C THR A 244 -1.74 2.25 73.79
N SER A 245 -0.49 1.71 73.76
CA SER A 245 0.36 1.42 74.94
C SER A 245 1.81 0.96 74.63
N HIS A 246 2.75 1.57 75.39
CA HIS A 246 4.21 1.41 75.67
C HIS A 246 4.76 -0.02 75.89
N ALA A 247 6.07 -0.36 76.01
CA ALA A 247 7.41 0.25 75.81
C ALA A 247 8.53 -0.79 76.11
N ARG A 248 9.77 -0.57 75.59
CA ARG A 248 11.15 -0.82 76.13
C ARG A 248 12.13 -1.20 74.99
N ARG A 249 13.02 -0.32 74.48
CA ARG A 249 14.41 0.07 74.90
C ARG A 249 15.35 -1.13 75.15
N ALA A 250 16.58 -1.23 74.63
CA ALA A 250 17.46 -0.31 73.90
C ALA A 250 18.61 -1.10 73.23
N THR A 251 19.20 -0.61 72.12
CA THR A 251 20.63 -0.26 71.94
C THR A 251 20.81 0.43 70.57
N GLU A 252 21.49 1.56 70.55
CA GLU A 252 21.75 2.57 69.48
C GLU A 252 23.17 2.40 68.85
N PRO A 253 23.67 3.23 67.89
CA PRO A 253 23.07 4.09 66.84
C PRO A 253 23.84 4.11 65.47
N ALA A 254 23.38 5.03 64.57
CA ALA A 254 24.05 5.67 63.40
C ALA A 254 23.80 5.05 61.98
N THR A 255 22.71 5.40 61.27
CA THR A 255 22.50 6.53 60.28
C THR A 255 22.94 6.22 58.83
N PRO A 256 22.34 6.80 57.75
CA PRO A 256 21.04 7.50 57.63
C PRO A 256 20.18 7.11 56.39
N THR A 257 18.86 7.35 56.52
CA THR A 257 17.84 7.74 55.50
C THR A 257 17.85 7.14 54.07
N ASP A 258 16.79 6.36 53.77
CA ASP A 258 16.18 6.23 52.44
C ASP A 258 14.71 6.73 52.49
N PRO A 259 14.27 7.66 51.61
CA PRO A 259 12.89 8.09 51.51
C PRO A 259 12.06 7.26 50.50
N ARG A 260 10.97 6.67 51.00
CA ARG A 260 9.66 6.51 50.31
C ARG A 260 9.68 6.04 48.84
N ARG A 261 9.44 4.74 48.59
CA ARG A 261 8.50 4.28 47.53
C ARG A 261 8.17 2.79 47.56
N ALA A 262 7.35 2.34 48.51
CA ALA A 262 6.64 1.06 48.37
C ALA A 262 5.36 1.25 47.53
N ARG A 263 5.55 1.46 46.22
CA ARG A 263 4.53 1.17 45.21
C ARG A 263 4.30 -0.34 45.25
N ARG A 264 3.06 -0.79 45.49
CA ARG A 264 2.62 -2.13 45.08
C ARG A 264 2.84 -2.23 43.57
N ALA A 265 3.95 -2.88 43.19
CA ALA A 265 4.31 -3.11 41.81
C ALA A 265 3.33 -4.12 41.20
N ALA A 266 2.64 -3.67 40.16
CA ALA A 266 2.04 -4.56 39.19
C ALA A 266 3.07 -5.63 38.78
N LYS A 267 2.62 -6.88 38.66
CA LYS A 267 3.38 -7.99 38.05
C LYS A 267 4.20 -7.45 36.88
N PRO A 268 5.51 -7.77 36.76
CA PRO A 268 6.30 -7.30 35.65
C PRO A 268 5.59 -7.74 34.37
N LYS A 269 5.11 -6.76 33.59
CA LYS A 269 4.75 -7.01 32.20
C LYS A 269 6.03 -7.58 31.59
N ARG A 270 5.98 -8.85 31.16
CA ARG A 270 7.00 -9.45 30.30
C ARG A 270 7.43 -8.38 29.30
N PRO A 271 8.73 -8.22 29.00
CA PRO A 271 9.19 -7.32 27.97
C PRO A 271 8.29 -7.54 26.76
N ARG A 272 7.49 -6.53 26.40
CA ARG A 272 6.70 -6.61 25.17
C ARG A 272 7.74 -6.74 24.08
N GLU A 273 7.80 -7.92 23.46
CA GLU A 273 8.60 -8.14 22.27
C GLU A 273 8.37 -6.94 21.34
N PRO A 274 9.43 -6.37 20.76
CA PRO A 274 9.27 -5.34 19.77
C PRO A 274 8.30 -5.86 18.71
N ARG A 275 7.13 -5.25 18.62
CA ARG A 275 6.18 -5.53 17.54
C ARG A 275 6.95 -5.33 16.24
N ASN A 276 7.21 -6.44 15.54
CA ASN A 276 7.95 -6.48 14.28
C ASN A 276 7.43 -5.41 13.31
N ARG A 277 8.09 -4.26 13.31
CA ARG A 277 8.14 -3.31 12.21
C ARG A 277 9.15 -3.89 11.23
N LEU A 278 8.69 -4.26 10.04
CA LEU A 278 9.49 -4.78 8.94
C LEU A 278 10.35 -6.02 9.25
N GLY A 279 9.99 -7.13 8.60
CA GLY A 279 10.89 -8.28 8.44
C GLY A 279 10.68 -9.36 9.48
N HIS A 280 10.57 -10.60 8.98
CA HIS A 280 10.50 -11.87 9.70
C HIS A 280 9.25 -12.23 10.50
N ARG A 281 8.37 -13.01 9.84
CA ARG A 281 7.79 -14.28 10.34
C ARG A 281 7.76 -15.26 9.14
N SER A 282 8.75 -16.15 9.04
CA SER A 282 8.83 -17.53 9.60
C SER A 282 8.22 -18.65 8.73
N ASP A 283 7.87 -18.38 7.45
CA ASP A 283 7.49 -19.42 6.48
C ASP A 283 8.39 -19.43 5.21
N LEU A 284 9.60 -18.87 5.31
CA LEU A 284 10.45 -18.55 4.14
C LEU A 284 11.40 -19.67 3.68
N ARG A 285 11.42 -20.85 4.30
CA ARG A 285 12.14 -22.01 3.72
C ARG A 285 11.29 -22.77 2.70
N PRO A 286 10.06 -23.22 3.01
CA PRO A 286 9.24 -23.97 2.04
C PRO A 286 8.91 -23.12 0.80
N GLY A 287 8.45 -21.88 0.98
CA GLY A 287 8.07 -21.03 -0.15
C GLY A 287 9.24 -20.53 -1.03
N PHE A 288 10.49 -20.66 -0.59
CA PHE A 288 11.66 -20.33 -1.41
C PHE A 288 12.20 -21.57 -2.13
N GLU A 289 12.26 -22.72 -1.45
CA GLU A 289 12.60 -24.01 -2.08
C GLU A 289 11.60 -24.37 -3.18
N THR A 290 10.30 -24.19 -2.93
CA THR A 290 9.25 -24.31 -3.95
C THR A 290 9.46 -23.33 -5.11
N ALA A 291 9.88 -22.08 -4.82
CA ALA A 291 10.20 -21.11 -5.86
C ALA A 291 11.37 -21.55 -6.74
N LEU A 292 12.40 -22.13 -6.15
CA LEU A 292 13.58 -22.64 -6.85
C LEU A 292 13.25 -23.87 -7.68
N ALA A 293 12.42 -24.78 -7.15
CA ALA A 293 11.96 -25.95 -7.88
C ALA A 293 11.20 -25.53 -9.15
N TYR A 294 10.22 -24.63 -9.01
CA TYR A 294 9.48 -24.11 -10.17
C TYR A 294 10.33 -23.24 -11.09
N ALA A 295 11.32 -22.52 -10.57
CA ALA A 295 12.28 -21.80 -11.41
C ALA A 295 13.15 -22.77 -12.23
N ARG A 296 13.59 -23.90 -11.66
CA ARG A 296 14.33 -24.94 -12.38
C ARG A 296 13.46 -25.63 -13.42
N ALA A 297 12.22 -25.98 -13.08
CA ALA A 297 11.27 -26.56 -14.02
C ALA A 297 11.04 -25.62 -15.22
N TRP A 298 10.73 -24.36 -14.93
CA TRP A 298 10.58 -23.33 -15.96
C TRP A 298 11.84 -23.18 -16.82
N HIS A 299 13.03 -23.14 -16.21
CA HIS A 299 14.29 -23.06 -16.94
C HIS A 299 14.56 -24.31 -17.79
N ALA A 300 14.20 -25.51 -17.32
CA ALA A 300 14.36 -26.73 -18.08
C ALA A 300 13.44 -26.74 -19.32
N GLU A 301 12.24 -26.19 -19.19
CA GLU A 301 11.26 -26.10 -20.28
C GLU A 301 11.59 -24.99 -21.28
N HIS A 302 11.98 -23.80 -20.79
CA HIS A 302 12.09 -22.59 -21.61
C HIS A 302 13.55 -22.11 -21.83
N GLY A 303 14.53 -22.76 -21.20
CA GLY A 303 15.95 -22.38 -21.29
C GLY A 303 16.33 -21.05 -20.62
N HIS A 304 15.39 -20.38 -19.94
CA HIS A 304 15.62 -19.09 -19.27
C HIS A 304 14.65 -18.84 -18.12
N LEU A 305 14.95 -17.88 -17.23
CA LEU A 305 14.06 -17.48 -16.12
C LEU A 305 13.18 -16.25 -16.40
N ALA A 306 12.98 -15.89 -17.68
CA ALA A 306 12.25 -14.68 -18.11
C ALA A 306 10.71 -14.76 -18.01
N ALA A 307 10.15 -15.61 -17.16
CA ALA A 307 8.69 -15.84 -17.05
C ALA A 307 7.84 -14.53 -17.05
N PRO A 308 6.74 -14.49 -17.83
CA PRO A 308 5.69 -13.48 -17.73
C PRO A 308 5.21 -13.26 -16.28
N ARG A 309 4.67 -12.08 -15.98
CA ARG A 309 4.37 -11.69 -14.58
C ARG A 309 3.23 -12.50 -13.96
N ASP A 310 2.30 -12.91 -14.79
CA ASP A 310 1.09 -13.66 -14.52
C ASP A 310 1.28 -15.18 -14.58
N THR A 311 2.44 -15.66 -15.02
CA THR A 311 2.78 -17.09 -15.06
C THR A 311 2.56 -17.75 -13.71
N ARG A 312 1.73 -18.80 -13.73
CA ARG A 312 1.55 -19.75 -12.65
C ARG A 312 2.14 -21.11 -13.03
N HIS A 313 2.72 -21.80 -12.05
CA HIS A 313 3.16 -23.18 -12.17
C HIS A 313 2.49 -23.95 -11.02
N ASP A 314 1.56 -24.86 -11.32
CA ASP A 314 0.76 -25.57 -10.30
C ASP A 314 0.19 -24.64 -9.21
N GLU A 315 -0.59 -23.63 -9.63
CA GLU A 315 -1.14 -22.55 -8.78
C GLU A 315 -0.12 -21.61 -8.11
N TYR A 316 1.18 -21.91 -8.18
CA TYR A 316 2.22 -21.06 -7.62
C TYR A 316 2.51 -19.87 -8.56
N PRO A 317 2.45 -18.60 -8.07
CA PRO A 317 2.62 -17.40 -8.90
C PRO A 317 4.11 -17.13 -9.21
N LEU A 318 4.73 -18.03 -9.98
CA LEU A 318 6.15 -18.01 -10.33
C LEU A 318 6.57 -16.66 -10.92
N GLY A 319 5.82 -16.15 -11.91
CA GLY A 319 6.09 -14.88 -12.58
C GLY A 319 6.22 -13.70 -11.62
N TRP A 320 5.23 -13.56 -10.72
CA TRP A 320 5.20 -12.50 -9.72
C TRP A 320 6.32 -12.66 -8.68
N ARG A 321 6.66 -13.90 -8.30
CA ARG A 321 7.74 -14.19 -7.34
C ARG A 321 9.10 -13.83 -7.91
N LEU A 322 9.39 -14.22 -9.14
CA LEU A 322 10.63 -13.86 -9.84
C LEU A 322 10.73 -12.34 -10.01
N PHE A 323 9.64 -11.65 -10.37
CA PHE A 323 9.56 -10.19 -10.40
C PHE A 323 9.87 -9.53 -9.05
N SER A 324 9.27 -10.05 -7.97
CA SER A 324 9.44 -9.49 -6.62
C SER A 324 10.88 -9.65 -6.11
N GLN A 325 11.52 -10.79 -6.36
CA GLN A 325 12.92 -11.01 -5.97
C GLN A 325 13.88 -10.06 -6.70
N ARG A 326 13.63 -9.79 -8.00
CA ARG A 326 14.41 -8.81 -8.77
C ARG A 326 14.26 -7.39 -8.21
N ASN A 327 13.06 -6.98 -7.81
CA ASN A 327 12.85 -5.66 -7.19
C ASN A 327 13.55 -5.54 -5.83
N ARG A 328 13.57 -6.61 -5.03
CA ARG A 328 14.33 -6.65 -3.77
C ARG A 328 15.82 -6.54 -4.03
N ALA A 329 16.35 -7.22 -5.04
CA ALA A 329 17.74 -7.10 -5.42
C ALA A 329 18.11 -5.66 -5.82
N LYS A 330 17.28 -4.99 -6.62
CA LYS A 330 17.44 -3.57 -6.98
C LYS A 330 17.46 -2.64 -5.77
N ASP A 331 16.56 -2.87 -4.81
CA ASP A 331 16.50 -2.08 -3.58
C ASP A 331 17.73 -2.30 -2.72
N ARG A 332 18.24 -3.54 -2.64
CA ARG A 332 19.50 -3.87 -1.94
C ARG A 332 20.71 -3.21 -2.59
N ALA A 333 20.84 -3.31 -3.91
CA ALA A 333 21.93 -2.69 -4.67
C ALA A 333 21.94 -1.17 -4.49
N ARG A 334 20.77 -0.52 -4.59
CA ARG A 334 20.62 0.93 -4.31
C ARG A 334 21.01 1.34 -2.89
N ARG A 335 20.92 0.41 -1.94
CA ARG A 335 21.31 0.63 -0.54
C ARG A 335 22.73 0.16 -0.22
N GLY A 336 23.51 -0.27 -1.22
CA GLY A 336 24.86 -0.80 -1.02
C GLY A 336 24.92 -2.11 -0.22
N LEU A 337 23.82 -2.86 -0.15
CA LEU A 337 23.75 -4.11 0.60
C LEU A 337 24.23 -5.29 -0.26
N PRO A 338 24.92 -6.30 0.32
CA PRO A 338 25.36 -7.47 -0.42
C PRO A 338 24.18 -8.26 -1.00
N PRO A 339 24.37 -9.03 -2.09
CA PRO A 339 23.32 -9.89 -2.64
C PRO A 339 22.87 -10.91 -1.58
N SER A 340 21.55 -11.16 -1.48
CA SER A 340 21.05 -12.21 -0.58
C SER A 340 21.43 -13.60 -1.11
N PRO A 341 21.64 -14.62 -0.26
CA PRO A 341 21.93 -15.99 -0.68
C PRO A 341 20.95 -16.53 -1.73
N HIS A 342 19.66 -16.19 -1.55
CA HIS A 342 18.59 -16.54 -2.48
C HIS A 342 18.79 -16.02 -3.93
N LEU A 343 19.54 -14.93 -4.12
CA LEU A 343 19.84 -14.40 -5.45
C LEU A 343 20.97 -15.18 -6.12
N ALA A 344 21.94 -15.69 -5.33
CA ALA A 344 23.01 -16.53 -5.84
C ALA A 344 22.46 -17.89 -6.31
N GLU A 345 21.51 -18.48 -5.57
CA GLU A 345 20.88 -19.74 -5.95
C GLU A 345 20.07 -19.65 -7.24
N LEU A 346 19.36 -18.53 -7.45
CA LEU A 346 18.65 -18.29 -8.71
C LEU A 346 19.59 -17.92 -9.85
N ALA A 347 20.70 -17.23 -9.57
CA ALA A 347 21.77 -17.00 -10.55
C ALA A 347 22.46 -18.30 -11.00
N ALA A 348 22.51 -19.29 -10.12
CA ALA A 348 23.04 -20.61 -10.43
C ALA A 348 22.08 -21.47 -11.29
N ILE A 349 20.77 -21.22 -11.25
CA ILE A 349 19.78 -21.93 -12.08
C ILE A 349 19.82 -21.45 -13.53
N GLY A 350 20.03 -20.17 -13.75
CA GLY A 350 20.25 -19.62 -15.07
C GLY A 350 21.10 -18.36 -14.97
N LEU A 351 22.16 -18.30 -15.78
CA LEU A 351 23.10 -17.17 -15.87
C LEU A 351 22.38 -15.81 -16.01
N TRP A 352 21.15 -15.82 -16.54
CA TRP A 352 20.37 -14.64 -16.90
C TRP A 352 19.25 -14.31 -15.91
N TRP A 353 19.27 -14.91 -14.72
CA TRP A 353 18.50 -14.46 -13.54
C TRP A 353 18.80 -12.99 -13.17
N ASN A 354 19.99 -12.51 -13.54
CA ASN A 354 20.69 -11.37 -12.96
C ASN A 354 19.77 -10.18 -12.62
N PRO A 355 19.69 -9.77 -11.33
CA PRO A 355 19.11 -8.48 -11.00
C PRO A 355 20.00 -7.36 -11.56
N PRO A 356 19.43 -6.24 -12.04
CA PRO A 356 20.21 -5.19 -12.67
C PRO A 356 21.02 -4.38 -11.68
#